data_AF-T0Q8T4-F1
#
_entry.id   AF-T0Q8T4-F1
#
_cell.length_a   1.000
_cell.length_b   1.000
_cell.length_c   1.000
_cell.angle_alpha   90.00
_cell.angle_beta   90.00
_cell.angle_gamma   90.00
#
_symmetry.space_group_name_H-M   'P 1'
#
loop_
_entity.id
_entity.type
_entity.pdbx_description
1 polymer ?
#
loop_
_entity_poly.entity_id
_entity_poly.type
_entity_poly.pdbx_seq_one_letter_code
_entity_poly.pdbx_strand_id
1 'polypeptide(L)'
;MRLLIQARRTYNDAVRSVLELCSRLVPLLEPNLTTVATKDHDQVLAELLIKGKSLLPEEIEAIRNTKNALTTATGLLPELKLALANLGRPVHATSKSSNWVALVFENMTNNLEADTAVWEATTLCCAGAADSIKSATAAVTDEMSVLCTLAEAFKTAHFRSAWHRNVGSETDYASWMDDAVEKLHAHCKAYLSRHNAH
;
A
#
# COMPACT_ATOMS: atom_id res chain seq x y z
N MET A 1 17.31 -3.57 -0.50
CA MET A 1 16.34 -4.64 -0.88
C MET A 1 15.49 -5.17 0.28
N ARG A 2 16.07 -5.53 1.44
CA ARG A 2 15.30 -6.02 2.61
C ARG A 2 14.20 -5.07 3.10
N LEU A 3 14.45 -3.75 3.09
CA LEU A 3 13.47 -2.73 3.49
C LEU A 3 12.21 -2.73 2.62
N LEU A 4 12.36 -2.84 1.29
CA LEU A 4 11.22 -2.82 0.35
C LEU A 4 10.40 -4.12 0.43
N ILE A 5 11.06 -5.27 0.65
CA ILE A 5 10.37 -6.55 0.84
C ILE A 5 9.54 -6.52 2.13
N GLN A 6 10.12 -6.00 3.23
CA GLN A 6 9.41 -5.86 4.49
C GLN A 6 8.24 -4.88 4.37
N ALA A 7 8.45 -3.72 3.75
CA ALA A 7 7.40 -2.74 3.51
C ALA A 7 6.23 -3.33 2.71
N ARG A 8 6.51 -4.11 1.65
CA ARG A 8 5.46 -4.78 0.86
C ARG A 8 4.66 -5.78 1.69
N ARG A 9 5.30 -6.55 2.58
CA ARG A 9 4.60 -7.48 3.47
C ARG A 9 3.68 -6.73 4.42
N THR A 10 4.21 -5.70 5.09
CA THR A 10 3.46 -4.84 6.00
C THR A 10 2.25 -4.19 5.33
N TYR A 11 2.40 -3.67 4.11
CA TYR A 11 1.29 -3.14 3.31
C TYR A 11 0.22 -4.21 3.03
N ASN A 12 0.63 -5.39 2.56
CA ASN A 12 -0.32 -6.46 2.22
C ASN A 12 -1.09 -6.97 3.45
N ASP A 13 -0.41 -7.10 4.59
CA ASP A 13 -1.03 -7.55 5.83
C ASP A 13 -2.02 -6.51 6.36
N ALA A 14 -1.66 -5.22 6.27
CA ALA A 14 -2.55 -4.12 6.65
C ALA A 14 -3.82 -4.05 5.77
N VAL A 15 -3.66 -4.12 4.45
CA VAL A 15 -4.79 -4.16 3.51
C VAL A 15 -5.68 -5.37 3.77
N ARG A 16 -5.09 -6.57 3.98
CA ARG A 16 -5.86 -7.79 4.28
C ARG A 16 -6.69 -7.63 5.56
N SER A 17 -6.10 -7.05 6.61
CA SER A 17 -6.75 -6.81 7.89
C SER A 17 -7.99 -5.90 7.74
N VAL A 18 -7.86 -4.82 6.96
CA VAL A 18 -8.98 -3.90 6.67
C VAL A 18 -10.03 -4.55 5.78
N LEU A 19 -9.64 -5.34 4.78
CA LEU A 19 -10.56 -6.09 3.92
C LEU A 19 -11.38 -7.10 4.73
N GLU A 20 -10.75 -7.84 5.65
CA GLU A 20 -11.45 -8.76 6.54
C GLU A 20 -12.50 -8.01 7.38
N LEU A 21 -12.12 -6.88 7.98
CA LEU A 21 -13.04 -6.04 8.75
C LEU A 21 -14.22 -5.57 7.89
N CYS A 22 -13.96 -5.03 6.70
CA CYS A 22 -15.01 -4.54 5.80
C CYS A 22 -15.93 -5.68 5.32
N SER A 23 -15.38 -6.85 5.01
CA SER A 23 -16.16 -8.02 4.57
C SER A 23 -17.12 -8.54 5.63
N ARG A 24 -16.75 -8.42 6.91
CA ARG A 24 -17.60 -8.79 8.05
C ARG A 24 -18.62 -7.72 8.40
N LEU A 25 -18.26 -6.46 8.18
CA LEU A 25 -19.10 -5.32 8.53
C LEU A 25 -20.20 -5.06 7.51
N VAL A 26 -19.90 -5.14 6.20
CA VAL A 26 -20.88 -4.83 5.13
C VAL A 26 -22.19 -5.60 5.26
N PRO A 27 -22.20 -6.94 5.47
CA PRO A 27 -23.44 -7.68 5.66
C PRO A 27 -24.25 -7.12 6.83
N LEU A 28 -23.62 -6.70 7.92
CA LEU A 28 -24.32 -6.20 9.11
C LEU A 28 -24.89 -4.78 8.92
N LEU A 29 -24.42 -4.03 7.92
CA LEU A 29 -24.92 -2.70 7.62
C LEU A 29 -25.99 -2.71 6.51
N GLU A 30 -26.37 -3.88 5.98
CA GLU A 30 -27.36 -3.93 4.90
C GLU A 30 -28.78 -3.65 5.41
N PRO A 31 -29.50 -2.70 4.79
CA PRO A 31 -30.81 -2.23 5.26
C PRO A 31 -31.91 -3.31 5.24
N ASN A 32 -31.70 -4.42 4.52
CA ASN A 32 -32.68 -5.50 4.35
C ASN A 32 -32.61 -6.60 5.44
N LEU A 33 -31.67 -6.54 6.39
CA LEU A 33 -31.61 -7.46 7.54
C LEU A 33 -32.59 -7.11 8.67
N THR A 34 -33.43 -6.11 8.47
CA THR A 34 -34.50 -5.64 9.37
C THR A 34 -35.51 -6.72 9.80
N THR A 35 -35.43 -7.94 9.27
CA THR A 35 -36.27 -9.06 9.71
C THR A 35 -35.66 -9.93 10.82
N VAL A 36 -34.37 -9.80 11.15
CA VAL A 36 -33.74 -10.50 12.29
C VAL A 36 -32.80 -9.55 13.04
N ALA A 37 -33.33 -8.41 13.49
CA ALA A 37 -32.68 -7.58 14.51
C ALA A 37 -32.77 -8.31 15.87
N THR A 38 -31.96 -9.36 16.04
CA THR A 38 -31.75 -9.99 17.35
C THR A 38 -30.76 -9.15 18.13
N LYS A 39 -30.84 -9.16 19.47
CA LYS A 39 -29.85 -8.50 20.35
C LYS A 39 -28.39 -8.86 19.99
N ASP A 40 -28.19 -10.04 19.43
CA ASP A 40 -26.89 -10.52 18.96
C ASP A 40 -26.35 -9.67 17.78
N HIS A 41 -27.20 -9.17 16.88
CA HIS A 41 -26.80 -8.33 15.75
C HIS A 41 -26.19 -7.00 16.21
N ASP A 42 -26.89 -6.27 17.09
CA ASP A 42 -26.44 -4.98 17.61
C ASP A 42 -25.17 -5.10 18.47
N GLN A 43 -25.01 -6.23 19.14
CA GLN A 43 -23.82 -6.53 19.91
C GLN A 43 -22.62 -6.79 18.98
N VAL A 44 -22.78 -7.66 17.99
CA VAL A 44 -21.72 -7.96 17.00
C VAL A 44 -21.33 -6.71 16.21
N LEU A 45 -22.30 -5.89 15.80
CA LEU A 45 -22.04 -4.62 15.10
C LEU A 45 -21.19 -3.69 15.98
N ALA A 46 -21.55 -3.54 17.26
CA ALA A 46 -20.76 -2.68 18.15
C ALA A 46 -19.36 -3.22 18.43
N GLU A 47 -19.19 -4.53 18.57
CA GLU A 47 -17.87 -5.16 18.70
C GLU A 47 -16.99 -4.88 17.47
N LEU A 48 -17.56 -4.99 16.26
CA LEU A 48 -16.84 -4.69 15.03
C LEU A 48 -16.54 -3.21 14.85
N LEU A 49 -17.43 -2.31 15.29
CA LEU A 49 -17.17 -0.86 15.29
C LEU A 49 -16.03 -0.49 16.28
N ILE A 50 -16.00 -1.13 17.45
CA ILE A 50 -14.90 -0.97 18.42
C ILE A 50 -13.60 -1.51 17.82
N LYS A 51 -13.62 -2.72 17.25
CA LYS A 51 -12.47 -3.32 16.58
C LYS A 51 -11.95 -2.43 15.46
N GLY A 52 -12.83 -1.91 14.60
CA GLY A 52 -12.44 -1.02 13.51
C GLY A 52 -11.82 0.29 13.98
N LYS A 53 -12.36 0.88 15.06
CA LYS A 53 -11.80 2.08 15.68
C LYS A 53 -10.38 1.87 16.24
N SER A 54 -10.08 0.69 16.79
CA SER A 54 -8.72 0.39 17.29
C SER A 54 -7.78 -0.05 16.17
N LEU A 55 -8.27 -0.86 15.22
CA LEU A 55 -7.48 -1.46 14.15
C LEU A 55 -7.04 -0.44 13.10
N LEU A 56 -7.96 0.40 12.60
CA LEU A 56 -7.66 1.30 11.48
C LEU A 56 -6.49 2.26 11.73
N PRO A 57 -6.34 2.88 12.92
CA PRO A 57 -5.15 3.68 13.23
C PRO A 57 -3.83 2.90 13.13
N GLU A 58 -3.81 1.64 13.58
CA GLU A 58 -2.63 0.77 13.52
C GLU A 58 -2.27 0.43 12.07
N GLU A 59 -3.27 0.08 11.25
CA GLU A 59 -3.05 -0.24 9.83
C GLU A 59 -2.65 0.98 9.00
N ILE A 60 -3.20 2.17 9.31
CA ILE A 60 -2.78 3.43 8.69
C ILE A 60 -1.31 3.73 9.04
N GLU A 61 -0.89 3.47 10.28
CA GLU A 61 0.52 3.64 10.69
C GLU A 61 1.42 2.62 9.97
N ALA A 62 1.00 1.38 9.81
CA ALA A 62 1.73 0.37 9.05
C ALA A 62 1.93 0.78 7.58
N ILE A 63 0.91 1.34 6.95
CA ILE A 63 0.94 1.86 5.57
C ILE A 63 1.79 3.14 5.48
N ARG A 64 1.74 4.01 6.49
CA ARG A 64 2.62 5.18 6.60
C ARG A 64 4.09 4.76 6.67
N ASN A 65 4.41 3.72 7.43
CA ASN A 65 5.76 3.16 7.50
C ASN A 65 6.22 2.58 6.15
N THR A 66 5.30 1.97 5.39
CA THR A 66 5.56 1.53 4.02
C THR A 66 5.87 2.72 3.10
N LYS A 67 5.10 3.80 3.17
CA LYS A 67 5.36 5.04 2.43
C LYS A 67 6.74 5.62 2.78
N ASN A 68 7.09 5.65 4.05
CA ASN A 68 8.40 6.15 4.50
C ASN A 68 9.53 5.30 3.93
N ALA A 69 9.40 3.97 3.95
CA ALA A 69 10.39 3.05 3.36
C ALA A 69 10.55 3.26 1.84
N LEU A 70 9.45 3.49 1.11
CA LEU A 70 9.48 3.83 -0.32
C LEU A 70 10.13 5.20 -0.57
N THR A 71 9.87 6.17 0.31
CA THR A 71 10.49 7.51 0.24
C THR A 71 12.00 7.43 0.48
N THR A 72 12.43 6.66 1.49
CA THR A 72 13.86 6.38 1.72
C THR A 72 14.49 5.68 0.51
N ALA A 73 13.81 4.68 -0.06
CA ALA A 73 14.31 4.02 -1.27
C ALA A 73 14.43 5.01 -2.45
N THR A 74 13.49 5.94 -2.58
CA THR A 74 13.55 7.01 -3.58
C THR A 74 14.77 7.91 -3.37
N GLY A 75 15.06 8.29 -2.11
CA GLY A 75 16.21 9.11 -1.75
C GLY A 75 17.57 8.46 -2.01
N LEU A 76 17.64 7.12 -2.00
CA LEU A 76 18.87 6.36 -2.28
C LEU A 76 19.12 6.13 -3.78
N LEU A 77 18.12 6.31 -4.65
CA LEU A 77 18.27 6.12 -6.10
C LEU A 77 19.26 7.10 -6.75
N PRO A 78 19.29 8.40 -6.41
CA PRO A 78 20.31 9.32 -6.91
C PRO A 78 21.72 8.91 -6.55
N GLU A 79 21.97 8.44 -5.32
CA GLU A 79 23.28 7.96 -4.87
C GLU A 79 23.71 6.72 -5.66
N LEU A 80 22.79 5.79 -5.90
CA LEU A 80 23.04 4.60 -6.71
C LEU A 80 23.36 4.96 -8.17
N LYS A 81 22.61 5.91 -8.76
CA LYS A 81 22.86 6.44 -10.11
C LYS A 81 24.21 7.14 -10.19
N LEU A 82 24.57 7.94 -9.18
CA LEU A 82 25.87 8.62 -9.10
C LEU A 82 27.01 7.61 -8.95
N ALA A 83 26.85 6.57 -8.12
CA ALA A 83 27.82 5.50 -7.99
C ALA A 83 28.03 4.75 -9.31
N LEU A 84 26.96 4.45 -10.05
CA LEU A 84 27.02 3.84 -11.38
C LEU A 84 27.70 4.75 -12.41
N ALA A 85 27.44 6.06 -12.36
CA ALA A 85 28.11 7.04 -13.21
C ALA A 85 29.60 7.16 -12.88
N ASN A 86 29.96 7.13 -11.60
CA ASN A 86 31.35 7.20 -11.11
C ASN A 86 32.15 5.93 -11.41
N LEU A 87 31.50 4.77 -11.45
CA LEU A 87 32.12 3.52 -11.94
C LEU A 87 32.49 3.61 -13.44
N GLY A 88 31.85 4.52 -14.18
CA GLY A 88 32.07 4.74 -15.60
C GLY A 88 31.55 3.59 -16.46
N ARG A 89 31.19 3.88 -17.71
CA ARG A 89 30.96 2.82 -18.71
C ARG A 89 32.33 2.21 -19.05
N PRO A 90 32.49 0.89 -19.04
CA PRO A 90 33.73 0.26 -19.50
C PRO A 90 34.08 0.74 -20.92
N VAL A 91 35.26 1.36 -21.10
CA VAL A 91 35.67 1.95 -22.38
C VAL A 91 36.49 0.93 -23.18
N HIS A 92 36.09 0.66 -24.42
CA HIS A 92 36.88 -0.14 -25.35
C HIS A 92 38.18 0.59 -25.72
N ALA A 93 39.32 0.09 -25.25
CA ALA A 93 40.61 0.49 -25.78
C ALA A 93 40.83 -0.20 -27.14
N THR A 94 40.51 0.48 -28.24
CA THR A 94 40.83 -0.03 -29.59
C THR A 94 42.34 0.07 -29.82
N SER A 95 43.08 -1.01 -29.57
CA SER A 95 44.49 -1.11 -29.96
C SER A 95 44.62 -1.98 -31.22
N LYS A 96 45.17 -1.42 -32.29
CA LYS A 96 45.61 -2.18 -33.47
C LYS A 96 46.82 -3.01 -33.05
N SER A 97 46.66 -4.33 -32.86
CA SER A 97 47.75 -5.21 -32.43
C SER A 97 47.80 -6.51 -33.24
N SER A 98 49.02 -7.02 -33.44
CA SER A 98 49.38 -8.15 -34.33
C SER A 98 48.87 -9.52 -33.84
N ASN A 99 48.76 -10.49 -34.76
CA ASN A 99 48.06 -11.80 -34.65
C ASN A 99 48.11 -12.61 -33.33
N TRP A 100 49.17 -12.56 -32.51
CA TRP A 100 49.20 -13.29 -31.22
C TRP A 100 48.57 -12.50 -30.07
N VAL A 101 48.53 -11.18 -30.20
CA VAL A 101 47.85 -10.27 -29.27
C VAL A 101 46.34 -10.30 -29.51
N ALA A 102 45.90 -10.65 -30.73
CA ALA A 102 44.48 -10.73 -31.11
C ALA A 102 43.64 -11.71 -30.27
N LEU A 103 44.17 -12.86 -29.87
CA LEU A 103 43.42 -13.89 -29.12
C LEU A 103 43.25 -13.50 -27.63
N VAL A 104 44.27 -12.85 -27.06
CA VAL A 104 44.18 -12.24 -25.71
C VAL A 104 43.26 -11.02 -25.75
N PHE A 105 43.33 -10.22 -26.83
CA PHE A 105 42.40 -9.10 -27.05
C PHE A 105 40.97 -9.58 -27.25
N GLU A 106 40.68 -10.62 -28.03
CA GLU A 106 39.33 -11.17 -28.20
C GLU A 106 38.72 -11.58 -26.85
N ASN A 107 39.50 -12.25 -25.99
CA ASN A 107 39.02 -12.64 -24.67
C ASN A 107 38.83 -11.43 -23.73
N MET A 108 39.69 -10.41 -23.82
CA MET A 108 39.51 -9.12 -23.12
C MET A 108 38.31 -8.33 -23.66
N THR A 109 38.06 -8.39 -24.97
CA THR A 109 36.96 -7.67 -25.65
C THR A 109 35.62 -8.31 -25.28
N ASN A 110 35.54 -9.65 -25.26
CA ASN A 110 34.36 -10.38 -24.79
C ASN A 110 34.03 -10.07 -23.31
N ASN A 111 35.06 -9.96 -22.46
CA ASN A 111 34.85 -9.57 -21.05
C ASN A 111 34.41 -8.10 -20.93
N LEU A 112 34.95 -7.19 -21.74
CA LEU A 112 34.54 -5.79 -21.80
C LEU A 112 33.10 -5.62 -22.33
N GLU A 113 32.68 -6.42 -23.30
CA GLU A 113 31.30 -6.48 -23.80
C GLU A 113 30.35 -7.01 -22.72
N ALA A 114 30.73 -8.06 -22.01
CA ALA A 114 29.97 -8.59 -20.88
C ALA A 114 29.84 -7.55 -19.74
N ASP A 115 30.92 -6.88 -19.37
CA ASP A 115 30.91 -5.83 -18.35
C ASP A 115 30.08 -4.61 -18.79
N THR A 116 30.13 -4.25 -20.07
CA THR A 116 29.29 -3.18 -20.65
C THR A 116 27.82 -3.57 -20.62
N ALA A 117 27.47 -4.80 -20.99
CA ALA A 117 26.11 -5.31 -20.94
C ALA A 117 25.56 -5.35 -19.50
N VAL A 118 26.39 -5.77 -18.53
CA VAL A 118 26.03 -5.73 -17.10
C VAL A 118 25.81 -4.30 -16.63
N TRP A 119 26.68 -3.35 -17.02
CA TRP A 119 26.53 -1.94 -16.69
C TRP A 119 25.25 -1.33 -17.29
N GLU A 120 24.96 -1.61 -18.56
CA GLU A 120 23.74 -1.16 -19.26
C GLU A 120 22.48 -1.76 -18.63
N ALA A 121 22.48 -3.07 -18.37
CA ALA A 121 21.39 -3.75 -17.68
C ALA A 121 21.16 -3.17 -16.27
N THR A 122 22.23 -2.89 -15.52
CA THR A 122 22.13 -2.30 -14.18
C THR A 122 21.59 -0.89 -14.23
N THR A 123 22.01 -0.08 -15.20
CA THR A 123 21.51 1.29 -15.42
C THR A 123 20.02 1.29 -15.76
N LEU A 124 19.60 0.42 -16.68
CA LEU A 124 18.18 0.23 -17.03
C LEU A 124 17.35 -0.27 -15.85
N CYS A 125 17.87 -1.22 -15.07
CA CYS A 125 17.21 -1.69 -13.84
C CYS A 125 17.02 -0.55 -12.83
N CYS A 126 18.00 0.34 -12.68
CA CYS A 126 17.90 1.49 -11.78
C CYS A 126 16.87 2.53 -12.26
N ALA A 127 16.74 2.73 -13.57
CA ALA A 127 15.71 3.59 -14.14
C ALA A 127 14.31 3.00 -13.93
N GLY A 128 14.10 1.72 -14.27
CA GLY A 128 12.82 1.02 -14.06
C GLY A 128 12.42 0.91 -12.59
N ALA A 129 13.39 0.75 -11.69
CA ALA A 129 13.15 0.77 -10.25
C ALA A 129 12.66 2.14 -9.76
N ALA A 130 13.14 3.24 -10.34
CA ALA A 130 12.70 4.58 -9.98
C ALA A 130 11.22 4.82 -10.32
N ASP A 131 10.81 4.44 -11.53
CA ASP A 131 9.41 4.56 -11.95
C ASP A 131 8.49 3.64 -11.14
N SER A 132 8.96 2.42 -10.84
CA SER A 132 8.23 1.47 -10.00
C SER A 132 8.03 1.99 -8.57
N ILE A 133 9.07 2.56 -7.95
CA ILE A 133 8.99 3.14 -6.60
C ILE A 133 8.07 4.38 -6.60
N LYS A 134 8.13 5.22 -7.64
CA LYS A 134 7.24 6.38 -7.80
C LYS A 134 5.77 5.94 -7.88
N SER A 135 5.47 4.96 -8.74
CA SER A 135 4.12 4.40 -8.88
C SER A 135 3.64 3.78 -7.56
N ALA A 136 4.47 2.97 -6.90
CA ALA A 136 4.15 2.38 -5.60
C ALA A 136 3.90 3.45 -4.51
N THR A 137 4.67 4.53 -4.50
CA THR A 137 4.48 5.63 -3.54
C THR A 137 3.16 6.34 -3.74
N ALA A 138 2.76 6.55 -5.00
CA ALA A 138 1.46 7.13 -5.33
C ALA A 138 0.31 6.22 -4.88
N ALA A 139 0.39 4.92 -5.20
CA ALA A 139 -0.60 3.93 -4.79
C ALA A 139 -0.76 3.83 -3.26
N VAL A 140 0.35 3.79 -2.51
CA VAL A 140 0.33 3.76 -1.03
C VAL A 140 -0.23 5.06 -0.44
N THR A 141 0.04 6.21 -1.07
CA THR A 141 -0.51 7.50 -0.63
C THR A 141 -2.01 7.58 -0.85
N ASP A 142 -2.50 7.10 -1.99
CA ASP A 142 -3.92 7.00 -2.30
C ASP A 142 -4.63 6.02 -1.35
N GLU A 143 -4.04 4.86 -1.09
CA GLU A 143 -4.55 3.88 -0.12
C GLU A 143 -4.70 4.51 1.27
N MET A 144 -3.69 5.24 1.73
CA MET A 144 -3.72 5.93 3.02
C MET A 144 -4.86 6.96 3.09
N SER A 145 -5.12 7.70 2.01
CA SER A 145 -6.24 8.65 1.94
C SER A 145 -7.58 7.94 2.11
N VAL A 146 -7.78 6.82 1.42
CA VAL A 146 -9.00 6.01 1.52
C VAL A 146 -9.20 5.47 2.93
N LEU A 147 -8.14 4.96 3.56
CA LEU A 147 -8.20 4.43 4.92
C LEU A 147 -8.46 5.51 5.96
N CYS A 148 -7.95 6.73 5.79
CA CYS A 148 -8.29 7.86 6.66
C CYS A 148 -9.79 8.17 6.61
N THR A 149 -10.38 8.26 5.41
CA THR A 149 -11.83 8.48 5.25
C THR A 149 -12.64 7.34 5.87
N LEU A 150 -12.20 6.10 5.69
CA LEU A 150 -12.83 4.94 6.33
C LEU A 150 -12.76 5.03 7.86
N ALA A 151 -11.61 5.39 8.43
CA ALA A 151 -11.43 5.54 9.88
C ALA A 151 -12.33 6.63 10.47
N GLU A 152 -12.53 7.75 9.77
CA GLU A 152 -13.47 8.80 10.17
C GLU A 152 -14.92 8.31 10.18
N ALA A 153 -15.32 7.54 9.17
CA ALA A 153 -16.65 6.93 9.12
C ALA A 153 -16.85 5.94 10.29
N PHE A 154 -15.87 5.08 10.57
CA PHE A 154 -15.90 4.17 11.73
C PHE A 154 -16.01 4.92 13.05
N LYS A 155 -15.21 5.97 13.24
CA LYS A 155 -15.24 6.79 14.45
C LYS A 155 -16.61 7.44 14.63
N THR A 156 -17.19 7.94 13.54
CA THR A 156 -18.52 8.59 13.55
C THR A 156 -19.61 7.57 13.89
N ALA A 157 -19.64 6.42 13.23
CA ALA A 157 -20.61 5.36 13.48
C ALA A 157 -20.49 4.79 14.92
N HIS A 158 -19.26 4.55 15.39
CA HIS A 158 -19.01 4.12 16.76
C HIS A 158 -19.48 5.15 17.78
N PHE A 159 -19.14 6.43 17.58
CA PHE A 159 -19.54 7.50 18.50
C PHE A 159 -21.06 7.62 18.58
N ARG A 160 -21.75 7.65 17.44
CA ARG A 160 -23.21 7.77 17.41
C ARG A 160 -23.87 6.54 18.05
N SER A 161 -23.40 5.32 17.74
CA SER A 161 -23.86 4.08 18.38
C SER A 161 -23.67 4.09 19.91
N ALA A 162 -22.51 4.54 20.39
CA ALA A 162 -22.24 4.65 21.83
C ALA A 162 -23.08 5.73 22.51
N TRP A 163 -23.41 6.82 21.80
CA TRP A 163 -24.28 7.87 22.31
C TRP A 163 -25.73 7.39 22.47
N HIS A 164 -26.26 6.56 21.55
CA HIS A 164 -27.59 5.94 21.71
C HIS A 164 -27.76 5.28 23.07
N ARG A 165 -26.75 4.46 23.41
CA ARG A 165 -26.81 3.52 24.53
C ARG A 165 -26.81 4.25 25.86
N ASN A 166 -26.33 5.50 25.88
CA ASN A 166 -26.05 6.24 27.11
C ASN A 166 -26.91 7.50 27.30
N VAL A 167 -27.46 8.12 26.23
CA VAL A 167 -28.01 9.50 26.33
C VAL A 167 -29.33 9.73 25.57
N GLY A 168 -29.55 9.09 24.42
CA GLY A 168 -30.39 9.67 23.37
C GLY A 168 -31.91 9.45 23.45
N SER A 169 -32.67 10.56 23.41
CA SER A 169 -34.10 10.60 23.06
C SER A 169 -34.34 10.22 21.59
N GLU A 170 -35.45 9.52 21.32
CA GLU A 170 -35.67 8.72 20.10
C GLU A 170 -35.85 9.48 18.76
N THR A 171 -36.30 10.74 18.75
CA THR A 171 -36.94 11.30 17.54
C THR A 171 -36.00 11.86 16.46
N ASP A 172 -34.86 12.47 16.81
CA ASP A 172 -33.88 12.96 15.81
C ASP A 172 -32.73 11.96 15.56
N TYR A 173 -32.61 10.95 16.41
CA TYR A 173 -31.48 10.04 16.48
C TYR A 173 -31.44 8.99 15.36
N ALA A 174 -32.61 8.47 14.94
CA ALA A 174 -32.69 7.44 13.90
C ALA A 174 -32.07 7.96 12.57
N SER A 175 -32.46 9.16 12.14
CA SER A 175 -31.94 9.78 10.91
C SER A 175 -30.42 10.02 10.94
N TRP A 176 -29.87 10.35 12.11
CA TRP A 176 -28.44 10.58 12.29
C TRP A 176 -27.64 9.27 12.34
N MET A 177 -28.22 8.19 12.86
CA MET A 177 -27.57 6.89 12.78
C MET A 177 -27.59 6.31 11.39
N ASP A 178 -28.72 6.43 10.71
CA ASP A 178 -28.88 5.93 9.35
C ASP A 178 -27.86 6.57 8.42
N ASP A 179 -27.64 7.90 8.50
CA ASP A 179 -26.62 8.62 7.73
C ASP A 179 -25.19 8.13 8.02
N ALA A 180 -24.84 7.85 9.28
CA ALA A 180 -23.49 7.38 9.61
C ALA A 180 -23.25 5.93 9.20
N VAL A 181 -24.26 5.08 9.36
CA VAL A 181 -24.24 3.68 8.93
C VAL A 181 -24.20 3.59 7.41
N GLU A 182 -24.99 4.40 6.70
CA GLU A 182 -25.01 4.47 5.24
C GLU A 182 -23.65 4.91 4.69
N LYS A 183 -23.04 5.97 5.26
CA LYS A 183 -21.70 6.42 4.88
C LYS A 183 -20.65 5.34 5.12
N LEU A 184 -20.67 4.71 6.29
CA LEU A 184 -19.74 3.63 6.62
C LEU A 184 -19.90 2.45 5.65
N HIS A 185 -21.14 2.05 5.37
CA HIS A 185 -21.47 0.99 4.43
C HIS A 185 -20.97 1.32 3.01
N ALA A 186 -21.19 2.54 2.53
CA ALA A 186 -20.70 3.01 1.24
C ALA A 186 -19.17 2.95 1.16
N HIS A 187 -18.46 3.43 2.19
CA HIS A 187 -17.00 3.39 2.22
C HIS A 187 -16.44 1.96 2.28
N CYS A 188 -17.04 1.07 3.08
CA CYS A 188 -16.64 -0.34 3.14
C CYS A 188 -16.90 -1.05 1.79
N LYS A 189 -18.06 -0.83 1.16
CA LYS A 189 -18.37 -1.39 -0.16
C LYS A 189 -17.42 -0.88 -1.24
N ALA A 190 -17.13 0.42 -1.26
CA ALA A 190 -16.16 1.01 -2.18
C ALA A 190 -14.76 0.40 -1.99
N TYR A 191 -14.34 0.21 -0.73
CA TYR A 191 -13.05 -0.39 -0.41
C TYR A 191 -12.95 -1.85 -0.89
N LEU A 192 -13.97 -2.67 -0.62
CA LEU A 192 -14.03 -4.05 -1.11
C LEU A 192 -14.06 -4.12 -2.64
N SER A 193 -14.87 -3.28 -3.29
CA SER A 193 -14.98 -3.25 -4.75
C SER A 193 -13.65 -2.91 -5.42
N ARG A 194 -12.90 -1.96 -4.85
CA ARG A 194 -11.57 -1.55 -5.36
C ARG A 194 -10.58 -2.71 -5.35
N HIS A 195 -10.60 -3.55 -4.33
CA HIS A 195 -9.67 -4.67 -4.17
C HIS A 195 -10.17 -5.99 -4.80
N ASN A 196 -11.46 -6.10 -5.13
CA ASN A 196 -12.02 -7.24 -5.89
C ASN A 196 -11.99 -7.03 -7.41
N ALA A 197 -11.76 -5.80 -7.89
CA ALA A 197 -11.63 -5.47 -9.31
C ALA A 197 -10.24 -5.77 -9.90
N HIS A 198 -9.35 -6.32 -9.07
CA HIS A 198 -7.95 -6.64 -9.38
C HIS A 198 -7.66 -8.10 -9.04
#